data_AF-A0ABD0ZK57-F1
#
_entry.id   AF-A0ABD0ZK57-F1
#
_cell.length_a   1.000
_cell.length_b   1.000
_cell.length_c   1.000
_cell.angle_alpha   90.00
_cell.angle_beta   90.00
_cell.angle_gamma   90.00
#
_symmetry.space_group_name_H-M   'P 1'
#
loop_
_entity.id
_entity.type
_entity.pdbx_description
1 polymer ?
#
loop_
_entity_poly.entity_id
_entity_poly.type
_entity_poly.pdbx_seq_one_letter_code
_entity_poly.pdbx_strand_id
1 'polypeptide(L)'
;MRYEEIKAEPHDQIKRLANFLSYPFTKEEEENGLVDQILELCSLRNLKSFEVNKTQQVNKVDCKVYFRKGEVGDWKNYLTPEMENKIYMIVQEKLQGSGLKF
;
A
#
# COMPACT_ATOMS: atom_id res chain seq x y z
N MET A 1 -4.42 9.70 -0.92
CA MET A 1 -4.34 8.23 -0.90
C MET A 1 -3.20 7.86 0.04
N ARG A 2 -3.52 7.18 1.13
CA ARG A 2 -2.59 6.71 2.16
C ARG A 2 -2.45 5.19 2.05
N TYR A 3 -1.36 4.62 2.56
CA TYR A 3 -1.11 3.18 2.46
C TYR A 3 -2.22 2.36 3.15
N GLU A 4 -2.67 2.82 4.31
CA GLU A 4 -3.75 2.22 5.09
C GLU A 4 -5.08 2.23 4.33
N GLU A 5 -5.38 3.32 3.61
CA GLU A 5 -6.58 3.42 2.75
C GLU A 5 -6.51 2.46 1.56
N ILE A 6 -5.33 2.31 0.93
CA ILE A 6 -5.13 1.35 -0.17
C ILE A 6 -5.37 -0.07 0.32
N LYS A 7 -4.98 -0.38 1.56
CA LYS A 7 -5.16 -1.71 2.14
C LYS A 7 -6.59 -1.97 2.61
N ALA A 8 -7.27 -0.95 3.12
CA ALA A 8 -8.64 -1.07 3.59
C ALA A 8 -9.65 -1.09 2.42
N GLU A 9 -9.52 -0.15 1.48
CA GLU A 9 -10.49 0.08 0.40
C GLU A 9 -9.78 0.06 -0.98
N PRO A 10 -9.20 -1.07 -1.39
CA PRO A 10 -8.36 -1.16 -2.60
C PRO A 10 -9.13 -0.80 -3.88
N HIS A 11 -10.40 -1.22 -4.00
CA HIS A 11 -11.25 -0.91 -5.16
C HIS A 11 -11.50 0.60 -5.33
N ASP A 12 -11.81 1.30 -4.25
CA ASP A 12 -12.03 2.74 -4.30
C ASP A 12 -10.75 3.48 -4.62
N GLN A 13 -9.62 3.04 -4.06
CA GLN A 13 -8.32 3.67 -4.34
C GLN A 13 -7.92 3.47 -5.81
N ILE A 14 -8.08 2.28 -6.39
CA ILE A 14 -7.68 2.06 -7.79
C ILE A 14 -8.60 2.80 -8.76
N LYS A 15 -9.91 2.86 -8.51
CA LYS A 15 -10.84 3.69 -9.30
C LYS A 15 -10.49 5.17 -9.19
N ARG A 16 -10.16 5.66 -7.99
CA ARG A 16 -9.69 7.04 -7.78
C ARG A 16 -8.42 7.33 -8.57
N LEU A 17 -7.47 6.39 -8.62
CA LEU A 17 -6.23 6.52 -9.40
C LEU A 17 -6.51 6.54 -10.91
N ALA A 18 -7.33 5.62 -11.40
CA ALA A 18 -7.79 5.56 -12.78
C ALA A 18 -8.43 6.89 -13.22
N ASN A 19 -9.35 7.44 -12.40
CA ASN A 19 -9.96 8.75 -12.64
C ASN A 19 -8.92 9.87 -12.69
N PHE A 20 -7.96 9.88 -11.77
CA PHE A 20 -6.88 10.89 -11.75
C PHE A 20 -6.00 10.83 -13.01
N LEU A 21 -5.73 9.63 -13.52
CA LEU A 21 -4.98 9.42 -14.77
C LEU A 21 -5.80 9.71 -16.02
N SER A 22 -7.07 10.13 -15.91
CA SER A 22 -8.01 10.31 -17.02
C SER A 22 -8.34 9.02 -17.79
N TYR A 23 -8.22 7.87 -17.11
CA TYR A 23 -8.61 6.55 -17.61
C TYR A 23 -9.60 5.89 -16.64
N PRO A 24 -10.80 6.48 -16.44
CA PRO A 24 -11.82 5.89 -15.57
C PRO A 24 -12.23 4.50 -16.08
N PHE A 25 -12.52 3.57 -15.17
CA PHE A 25 -13.12 2.29 -15.55
C PHE A 25 -14.53 2.49 -16.08
N THR A 26 -14.86 1.78 -17.14
CA THR A 26 -16.23 1.68 -17.66
C THR A 26 -17.05 0.69 -16.84
N LYS A 27 -18.39 0.81 -16.89
CA LYS A 27 -19.27 -0.14 -16.20
C LYS A 27 -19.04 -1.58 -16.64
N GLU A 28 -18.82 -1.79 -17.94
CA GLU A 28 -18.53 -3.10 -18.51
C GLU A 28 -17.21 -3.68 -17.97
N GLU A 29 -16.15 -2.87 -17.86
CA GLU A 29 -14.89 -3.32 -17.27
C GLU A 29 -15.03 -3.70 -15.79
N GLU A 30 -15.83 -2.93 -15.04
CA GLU A 30 -16.12 -3.25 -13.64
C GLU A 30 -16.95 -4.53 -13.51
N GLU A 31 -18.00 -4.69 -14.32
CA GLU A 31 -18.86 -5.89 -14.35
C GLU A 31 -18.11 -7.15 -14.82
N ASN A 32 -17.14 -6.99 -15.72
CA ASN A 32 -16.23 -8.05 -16.15
C ASN A 32 -15.13 -8.38 -15.12
N GLY A 33 -15.09 -7.68 -13.99
CA GLY A 33 -14.14 -7.91 -12.90
C GLY A 33 -12.71 -7.46 -13.23
N LEU A 34 -12.51 -6.52 -14.17
CA LEU A 34 -11.17 -6.02 -14.52
C LEU A 34 -10.46 -5.40 -13.30
N VAL A 35 -11.21 -4.71 -12.45
CA VAL A 35 -10.70 -4.11 -11.21
C VAL A 35 -10.12 -5.20 -10.30
N ASP A 36 -10.84 -6.30 -10.09
CA ASP A 36 -10.37 -7.43 -9.28
C ASP A 36 -9.13 -8.10 -9.88
N GLN A 37 -9.10 -8.26 -11.20
CA GLN A 37 -7.94 -8.84 -11.91
C GLN A 37 -6.68 -8.00 -11.72
N ILE A 38 -6.80 -6.66 -11.79
CA ILE A 38 -5.66 -5.76 -11.55
C ILE A 38 -5.23 -5.83 -10.08
N LEU A 39 -6.18 -5.80 -9.14
CA LEU A 39 -5.89 -5.89 -7.71
C LEU A 39 -5.18 -7.21 -7.36
N GLU A 40 -5.63 -8.32 -7.94
CA GLU A 40 -5.00 -9.62 -7.75
C GLU A 40 -3.59 -9.64 -8.36
N LEU A 41 -3.43 -9.19 -9.62
CA LEU A 41 -2.13 -9.13 -10.30
C LEU A 41 -1.11 -8.28 -9.52
N CYS A 42 -1.54 -7.12 -9.04
CA CYS A 42 -0.71 -6.19 -8.28
C CYS A 42 -0.67 -6.48 -6.78
N SER A 43 -1.33 -7.53 -6.31
CA SER A 43 -1.34 -7.87 -4.89
C SER A 43 0.07 -8.17 -4.40
N LEU A 44 0.36 -7.79 -3.15
CA LEU A 44 1.66 -8.09 -2.52
C LEU A 44 1.98 -9.60 -2.60
N ARG A 45 0.96 -10.44 -2.41
CA ARG A 45 1.09 -11.90 -2.48
C ARG A 45 1.58 -12.33 -3.87
N ASN A 46 0.92 -11.88 -4.92
CA ASN A 46 1.28 -12.27 -6.28
C ASN A 46 2.62 -11.69 -6.72
N LEU A 47 2.86 -10.40 -6.47
CA LEU A 47 4.14 -9.78 -6.80
C LEU A 47 5.31 -10.46 -6.06
N LYS A 48 5.17 -10.77 -4.77
CA LYS A 48 6.18 -11.52 -4.00
C LYS A 48 6.41 -12.94 -4.55
N SER A 49 5.41 -13.53 -5.19
CA SER A 49 5.46 -14.90 -5.71
C SER A 49 6.21 -15.02 -7.05
N PHE A 50 6.39 -13.93 -7.79
CA PHE A 50 7.08 -13.96 -9.08
C PHE A 50 8.58 -14.22 -8.94
N GLU A 51 9.12 -15.09 -9.80
CA GLU A 51 10.54 -15.52 -9.72
C GLU A 51 11.53 -14.37 -9.87
N VAL A 52 11.21 -13.37 -10.71
CA VAL A 52 12.01 -12.14 -10.83
C VAL A 52 12.14 -11.39 -9.50
N ASN A 53 11.10 -11.44 -8.66
CA ASN A 53 11.09 -10.78 -7.36
C ASN A 53 11.76 -11.60 -6.25
N LYS A 54 12.02 -12.89 -6.46
CA LYS A 54 12.72 -13.77 -5.50
C LYS A 54 14.22 -13.86 -5.76
N THR A 55 14.62 -13.84 -7.03
CA THR A 55 15.96 -14.27 -7.47
C THR A 55 16.81 -13.14 -8.05
N GLN A 56 16.19 -12.09 -8.59
CA GLN A 56 16.92 -11.03 -9.28
C GLN A 56 17.47 -9.98 -8.30
N GLN A 57 18.51 -9.28 -8.75
CA GLN A 57 19.04 -8.08 -8.12
C GLN A 57 18.86 -6.87 -9.03
N VAL A 58 18.48 -5.74 -8.44
CA VAL A 58 18.46 -4.43 -9.09
C VAL A 58 19.36 -3.51 -8.28
N ASN A 59 20.31 -2.83 -8.93
CA ASN A 59 21.28 -1.95 -8.26
C ASN A 59 22.02 -2.62 -7.09
N LYS A 60 22.38 -3.91 -7.24
CA LYS A 60 23.03 -4.75 -6.22
C LYS A 60 22.16 -5.04 -4.98
N VAL A 61 20.85 -4.86 -5.07
CA VAL A 61 19.88 -5.15 -4.02
C VAL A 61 18.96 -6.27 -4.48
N ASP A 62 18.83 -7.33 -3.67
CA ASP A 62 17.90 -8.45 -3.93
C ASP A 62 16.46 -7.94 -4.00
N CYS A 63 15.71 -8.27 -5.06
CA CYS A 63 14.31 -7.83 -5.21
C CYS A 63 13.40 -8.32 -4.07
N LYS A 64 13.76 -9.44 -3.41
CA LYS A 64 12.96 -10.01 -2.31
C LYS A 64 12.80 -9.06 -1.13
N VAL A 65 13.72 -8.11 -0.94
CA VAL A 65 13.69 -7.18 0.21
C VAL A 65 12.55 -6.18 0.13
N TYR A 66 12.02 -5.92 -1.08
CA TYR A 66 10.87 -5.04 -1.27
C TYR A 66 9.55 -5.66 -0.75
N PHE A 67 9.50 -6.97 -0.51
CA PHE A 67 8.27 -7.71 -0.19
C PHE A 67 8.35 -8.40 1.19
N ARG A 68 8.18 -7.63 2.27
CA ARG A 68 8.16 -8.15 3.66
C ARG A 68 6.80 -8.76 4.05
N LYS A 69 6.05 -8.14 4.98
CA LYS A 69 4.69 -8.55 5.38
C LYS A 69 3.61 -7.76 4.65
N GLY A 70 3.85 -6.45 4.44
CA GLY A 70 2.88 -5.52 3.84
C GLY A 70 1.55 -5.50 4.61
N GLU A 71 1.65 -5.30 5.92
CA GLU A 71 0.53 -5.26 6.86
C GLU A 71 0.53 -3.92 7.59
N VAL A 72 -0.67 -3.41 7.87
CA VAL A 72 -0.86 -2.21 8.69
C VAL A 72 -0.80 -2.61 10.16
N GLY A 73 -0.06 -1.85 10.97
CA GLY A 73 -0.01 -2.07 12.42
C GLY A 73 1.07 -3.05 12.91
N ASP A 74 1.88 -3.63 12.02
CA ASP A 74 2.93 -4.59 12.41
C ASP A 74 4.01 -3.97 13.32
N TRP A 75 4.09 -2.63 13.41
CA TRP A 75 4.96 -1.92 14.35
C TRP A 75 4.69 -2.30 15.82
N LYS A 76 3.46 -2.71 16.15
CA LYS A 76 3.08 -3.17 17.50
C LYS A 76 3.87 -4.41 17.97
N ASN A 77 4.41 -5.18 17.04
CA ASN A 77 5.23 -6.35 17.33
C ASN A 77 6.69 -6.00 17.69
N TYR A 78 7.10 -4.74 17.51
CA TYR A 78 8.49 -4.31 17.65
C TYR A 78 8.68 -3.11 18.58
N LEU A 79 7.68 -2.23 18.69
CA LEU A 79 7.76 -1.03 19.51
C LEU A 79 7.16 -1.25 20.90
N THR A 80 7.81 -0.69 21.91
CA THR A 80 7.21 -0.58 23.24
C THR A 80 6.15 0.53 23.25
N PRO A 81 5.20 0.52 24.21
CA PRO A 81 4.20 1.60 24.33
C PRO A 81 4.83 2.99 24.50
N GLU A 82 5.99 3.08 25.14
CA GLU A 82 6.74 4.34 25.28
C GLU A 82 7.26 4.85 23.92
N MET A 83 7.83 3.95 23.10
CA MET A 83 8.32 4.29 21.76
C MET A 83 7.17 4.71 20.84
N GLU A 84 6.05 3.99 20.88
CA GLU A 84 4.82 4.35 20.17
C GLU A 84 4.36 5.75 20.55
N ASN A 85 4.22 6.02 21.85
CA ASN A 85 3.75 7.32 22.33
C ASN A 85 4.69 8.45 21.91
N LYS A 86 6.01 8.24 21.97
CA LYS A 86 7.00 9.22 21.52
C LYS A 86 6.84 9.56 20.04
N ILE A 87 6.66 8.55 19.18
CA ILE A 87 6.42 8.77 17.74
C ILE A 87 5.09 9.49 17.53
N TYR A 88 4.03 9.05 18.22
CA TYR A 88 2.71 9.68 18.12
C TYR A 88 2.77 11.17 18.47
N MET A 89 3.42 11.55 19.57
CA MET A 89 3.61 12.95 19.96
C MET A 89 4.36 13.77 18.89
N ILE A 90 5.46 13.23 18.34
CA ILE A 90 6.21 13.90 17.27
C ILE A 90 5.34 14.11 16.03
N VAL A 91 4.58 13.11 15.63
CA VAL A 91 3.68 13.18 14.46
C VAL A 91 2.60 14.24 14.69
N GLN A 92 1.97 14.27 15.88
CA GLN A 92 0.96 15.29 16.21
C GLN A 92 1.55 16.70 16.15
N GLU A 93 2.72 16.92 16.75
CA GLU A 93 3.38 18.24 16.75
C GLU A 93 3.71 18.70 15.32
N LYS A 94 4.31 17.82 14.50
CA LYS A 94 4.77 18.21 13.16
C LYS A 94 3.66 18.36 12.13
N LEU A 95 2.55 17.67 12.32
CA LEU A 95 1.42 17.70 11.39
C LEU A 95 0.30 18.64 11.85
N GLN A 96 0.40 19.24 13.03
CA GLN A 96 -0.57 20.20 13.52
C GLN A 96 -0.77 21.32 12.49
N GLY A 97 -2.03 21.55 12.10
CA GLY A 97 -2.38 22.58 11.12
C GLY A 97 -2.13 22.23 9.64
N SER A 98 -1.50 21.08 9.33
CA SER A 98 -1.25 20.67 7.94
C SER A 98 -2.48 20.13 7.21
N GLY A 99 -3.55 19.80 7.95
CA GLY A 99 -4.72 19.10 7.44
C GLY A 99 -4.53 17.59 7.25
N LEU A 100 -3.30 17.08 7.43
CA LEU A 100 -3.02 15.64 7.39
C LEU A 100 -3.48 14.96 8.69
N LYS A 101 -4.18 13.83 8.53
CA LYS A 101 -4.63 12.94 9.61
C LYS A 101 -4.29 11.51 9.22
N PHE A 102 -4.06 10.63 10.20
CA PHE A 102 -3.70 9.23 10.02
C PHE A 102 -4.49 8.37 11.00
#